data_AF-A0A5E5A8R2-F1
#
_entry.id   AF-A0A5E5A8R2-F1
#
_cell.length_a   1.000
_cell.length_b   1.000
_cell.length_c   1.000
_cell.angle_alpha   90.00
_cell.angle_beta   90.00
_cell.angle_gamma   90.00
#
_symmetry.space_group_name_H-M   'P 1'
#
loop_
_entity.id
_entity.type
_entity.pdbx_description
1 polymer ?
#
loop_
_entity_poly.entity_id
_entity_poly.type
_entity_poly.pdbx_seq_one_letter_code
_entity_poly.pdbx_strand_id
1 'polypeptide(L)' 'MGIEEMKGKEGREKHLASLPKLSEAEWLDRCAARFRERGGVDSANAIAMAKGCLEMRDGFEDDPEGAADEDMSYWNT' A
#
# COMPACT_ATOMS: atom_id res chain seq x y z
N MET A 1 -29.79 -15.88 -3.27
CA MET A 1 -28.62 -15.24 -3.91
C MET A 1 -27.54 -15.05 -2.83
N GLY A 2 -26.60 -15.99 -2.65
CA GLY A 2 -25.64 -15.83 -1.54
C GLY A 2 -24.46 -16.81 -1.46
N ILE A 3 -24.34 -17.74 -2.40
CA ILE A 3 -23.27 -18.77 -2.38
C ILE A 3 -22.14 -18.49 -3.38
N GLU A 4 -22.37 -17.65 -4.39
CA GLU A 4 -21.34 -17.34 -5.40
C GLU A 4 -20.39 -16.21 -4.97
N GLU A 5 -20.85 -15.29 -4.12
CA GLU A 5 -20.04 -14.15 -3.64
C GLU A 5 -19.04 -14.55 -2.55
N MET A 6 -19.32 -15.61 -1.79
CA MET A 6 -18.45 -16.13 -0.72
C MET A 6 -17.23 -16.86 -1.27
N LYS A 7 -17.36 -17.56 -2.41
CA LYS A 7 -16.22 -18.24 -3.08
C LYS A 7 -15.19 -17.27 -3.66
N GLY A 8 -15.64 -16.09 -4.09
CA GLY A 8 -14.76 -15.04 -4.62
C GLY A 8 -13.88 -14.39 -3.55
N LYS A 9 -14.42 -14.18 -2.34
CA LYS A 9 -13.68 -13.62 -1.19
C LYS A 9 -12.67 -14.62 -0.63
N GLU A 10 -13.10 -15.86 -0.39
CA GLU A 10 -12.24 -16.91 0.18
C GLU A 10 -11.11 -17.34 -0.79
N GLY A 11 -11.39 -17.34 -2.10
CA GLY A 11 -10.38 -17.57 -3.12
C GLY A 11 -9.38 -16.41 -3.25
N ARG A 12 -9.86 -15.17 -3.11
CA ARG A 12 -9.02 -13.96 -3.09
C ARG A 12 -8.12 -13.95 -1.86
N GLU A 13 -8.63 -14.22 -0.67
CA GLU A 13 -7.84 -14.26 0.57
C GLU A 13 -6.78 -15.36 0.55
N LYS A 14 -7.12 -16.57 0.09
CA LYS A 14 -6.15 -17.67 -0.08
C LYS A 14 -5.12 -17.37 -1.16
N HIS A 15 -5.52 -16.70 -2.23
CA HIS A 15 -4.61 -16.27 -3.28
C HIS A 15 -3.64 -15.18 -2.78
N LEU A 16 -4.15 -14.17 -2.05
CA LEU A 16 -3.33 -13.12 -1.41
C LEU A 16 -2.36 -13.71 -0.38
N ALA A 17 -2.80 -14.68 0.42
CA ALA A 17 -1.94 -15.40 1.36
C ALA A 17 -0.89 -16.31 0.66
N SER A 18 -1.10 -16.66 -0.61
CA SER A 18 -0.16 -17.45 -1.42
C SER A 18 0.81 -16.61 -2.24
N LEU A 19 0.56 -15.30 -2.36
CA LEU A 19 1.49 -14.39 -3.00
C LEU A 19 2.72 -14.23 -2.09
N PRO A 20 3.93 -14.15 -2.67
CA PRO A 20 5.11 -13.82 -1.88
C PRO A 20 4.85 -12.50 -1.16
N LYS A 21 5.02 -12.49 0.17
CA LYS A 21 4.96 -11.27 0.97
C LYS A 21 5.86 -10.23 0.30
N LEU A 22 5.29 -9.05 0.08
CA LEU A 22 5.99 -7.96 -0.58
C LEU A 22 7.30 -7.69 0.17
N SER A 23 8.43 -7.67 -0.53
CA SER A 23 9.68 -7.32 0.13
C SER A 23 9.64 -5.87 0.59
N GLU A 24 10.42 -5.53 1.62
CA GLU A 24 10.50 -4.15 2.11
C GLU A 24 10.90 -3.16 0.99
N ALA A 25 11.81 -3.58 0.11
CA ALA A 25 12.25 -2.77 -1.03
C ALA A 25 11.11 -2.52 -2.03
N GLU A 26 10.30 -3.55 -2.34
CA GLU A 26 9.13 -3.41 -3.22
C GLU A 26 8.03 -2.57 -2.58
N TRP A 27 7.84 -2.70 -1.26
CA TRP A 27 6.88 -1.88 -0.50
C TRP A 27 7.25 -0.41 -0.58
N LEU A 28 8.52 -0.09 -0.31
CA LEU A 28 9.05 1.27 -0.37
C LEU A 28 8.97 1.84 -1.79
N ASP A 29 9.31 1.06 -2.82
CA ASP A 29 9.24 1.52 -4.21
C ASP A 29 7.81 1.87 -4.64
N ARG A 30 6.84 1.00 -4.32
CA ARG A 30 5.42 1.22 -4.62
C ARG A 30 4.84 2.41 -3.86
N CYS A 31 5.16 2.53 -2.57
CA CYS A 31 4.73 3.66 -1.74
C CYS A 31 5.33 4.98 -2.26
N ALA A 32 6.63 5.01 -2.56
CA ALA A 32 7.29 6.18 -3.13
C ALA A 32 6.79 6.51 -4.55
N ALA A 33 6.45 5.51 -5.36
CA ALA A 33 5.78 5.73 -6.65
C ALA A 33 4.45 6.47 -6.45
N ARG A 34 3.65 6.06 -5.46
CA ARG A 34 2.38 6.69 -5.15
C ARG A 34 2.52 8.17 -4.77
N PHE A 35 3.48 8.50 -3.90
CA PHE A 35 3.78 9.89 -3.54
C PHE A 35 4.23 10.76 -4.72
N ARG A 36 4.99 10.18 -5.67
CA ARG A 36 5.39 10.88 -6.90
C ARG A 36 4.19 11.13 -7.81
N GLU A 37 3.40 10.10 -8.07
CA GLU A 37 2.31 10.13 -9.03
C GLU A 37 1.12 10.98 -8.58
N ARG A 38 0.76 10.91 -7.29
CA ARG A 38 -0.39 11.63 -6.74
C ARG A 38 -0.03 12.85 -5.92
N GLY A 39 1.03 12.76 -5.11
CA GLY A 39 1.48 13.85 -4.26
C GLY A 39 2.32 14.89 -4.99
N GLY A 40 2.82 14.59 -6.20
CA GLY A 40 3.74 15.46 -6.92
C GLY A 40 5.08 15.64 -6.21
N VAL A 41 5.43 14.72 -5.31
CA VAL A 41 6.67 14.76 -4.53
C VAL A 41 7.84 14.30 -5.39
N ASP A 42 9.00 14.92 -5.26
CA ASP A 42 10.21 14.46 -5.95
C ASP A 42 10.69 13.11 -5.41
N SER A 43 11.54 12.43 -6.18
CA SER A 43 12.01 11.07 -5.85
C SER A 43 12.73 10.97 -4.50
N ALA A 44 13.50 11.99 -4.09
CA ALA A 44 14.26 11.93 -2.84
C ALA A 44 13.32 12.03 -1.63
N ASN A 45 12.39 12.98 -1.68
CA ASN A 45 11.37 13.15 -0.65
C ASN A 45 10.39 11.97 -0.63
N ALA A 46 9.94 11.46 -1.79
CA ALA A 46 9.02 10.34 -1.85
C ALA A 46 9.58 9.07 -1.18
N ILE A 47 10.89 8.80 -1.31
CA ILE A 47 11.55 7.69 -0.63
C ILE A 47 11.57 7.92 0.89
N ALA A 48 11.83 9.15 1.34
CA ALA A 48 11.82 9.47 2.76
C ALA A 48 10.42 9.31 3.37
N MET A 49 9.39 9.75 2.66
CA MET A 49 7.99 9.60 3.09
C MET A 49 7.58 8.12 3.11
N ALA A 50 7.94 7.35 2.08
CA ALA A 50 7.70 5.91 2.06
C ALA A 50 8.32 5.17 3.26
N LYS A 51 9.50 5.58 3.72
CA LYS A 51 10.11 5.00 4.94
C LYS A 51 9.28 5.31 6.19
N GLY A 52 8.77 6.54 6.32
CA GLY A 52 7.87 6.90 7.40
C GLY A 52 6.58 6.07 7.39
N CYS A 53 5.97 5.88 6.22
CA CYS A 53 4.80 5.03 6.08
C CYS A 53 5.11 3.56 6.40
N LEU A 54 6.28 3.04 5.99
CA LEU A 54 6.69 1.65 6.27
C LEU A 54 6.80 1.39 7.78
N GLU A 55 7.30 2.36 8.54
CA GLU A 55 7.41 2.28 10.02
C GLU A 55 6.04 2.31 10.70
N MET A 56 5.06 2.98 10.09
CA MET A 56 3.70 3.14 10.63
C MET A 56 2.63 2.30 9.89
N ARG A 57 3.04 1.31 9.09
CA ARG A 57 2.17 0.57 8.15
C ARG A 57 1.13 -0.37 8.77
N ASP A 58 0.80 -0.21 10.04
CA ASP A 58 -0.15 -1.09 10.73
C ASP A 58 -1.51 -1.06 9.99
N GLY A 59 -1.96 -2.21 9.47
CA GLY A 59 -3.15 -2.32 8.63
C GLY A 59 -2.93 -2.10 7.12
N PHE A 60 -1.69 -1.83 6.69
CA PHE A 60 -1.27 -1.62 5.30
C PHE A 60 -0.05 -2.47 4.90
N GLU A 61 0.19 -3.59 5.58
CA GLU A 61 1.38 -4.42 5.36
C GLU A 61 1.54 -4.90 3.91
N ASP A 62 0.41 -5.13 3.22
CA ASP A 62 0.36 -5.53 1.81
C ASP A 62 -0.17 -4.40 0.89
N ASP A 63 -0.40 -3.20 1.42
CA ASP A 63 -1.00 -2.04 0.72
C ASP A 63 -0.17 -0.75 0.85
N PRO A 64 1.04 -0.69 0.24
CA PRO A 64 1.89 0.51 0.26
C PRO A 64 1.23 1.74 -0.37
N GLU A 65 0.37 1.56 -1.38
CA GLU A 65 -0.36 2.67 -2.00
C GLU A 65 -1.44 3.23 -1.08
N GLY A 66 -2.15 2.38 -0.35
CA GLY A 66 -3.11 2.79 0.67
C GLY A 66 -2.47 3.60 1.79
N ALA A 67 -1.31 3.17 2.28
CA ALA A 67 -0.55 3.91 3.30
C ALA A 67 -0.14 5.31 2.82
N ALA A 68 0.31 5.43 1.56
CA ALA A 68 0.65 6.72 0.98
C ALA A 68 -0.58 7.62 0.79
N ASP A 69 -1.71 7.05 0.32
CA ASP A 69 -2.96 7.79 0.15
C ASP A 69 -3.52 8.27 1.51
N GLU A 70 -3.37 7.48 2.59
CA GLU A 70 -3.71 7.89 3.95
C GLU A 70 -2.83 9.05 4.43
N ASP A 71 -1.50 8.96 4.26
CA ASP A 71 -0.59 10.05 4.63
C ASP A 71 -0.92 11.35 3.88
N MET A 72 -1.12 11.26 2.56
CA MET A 72 -1.50 12.38 1.71
C MET A 72 -2.85 13.01 2.09
N SER A 73 -3.76 12.24 2.70
CA SER A 73 -5.05 12.77 3.15
C SER A 73 -4.90 13.89 4.20
N TYR A 74 -3.78 13.93 4.93
CA TYR A 74 -3.47 14.93 5.93
C TYR A 74 -2.73 16.17 5.37
N TRP A 75 -2.28 16.18 4.11
CA TRP A 75 -1.49 17.30 3.58
C TRP A 75 -2.30 18.55 3.29
N ASN A 76 -3.62 18.42 3.15
CA ASN A 76 -4.50 19.49 2.73
C ASN A 76 -5.25 20.15 3.91
N THR A 77 -4.70 20.03 5.12
CA THR A 77 -5.24 20.66 6.35
C THR A 77 -4.72 22.07 6.56
#